data_AF-A0A6P1Y1K8-F1
#
_entry.id   AF-A0A6P1Y1K8-F1
#
_cell.length_a   1.000
_cell.length_b   1.000
_cell.length_c   1.000
_cell.angle_alpha   90.00
_cell.angle_beta   90.00
_cell.angle_gamma   90.00
#
_symmetry.space_group_name_H-M   'P 1'
#
loop_
_entity.id
_entity.type
_entity.pdbx_description
1 polymer ?
#
loop_
_entity_poly.entity_id
_entity_poly.type
_entity_poly.pdbx_seq_one_letter_code
_entity_poly.pdbx_strand_id
1 'polypeptide(L)'
;MKRKNVSIIGAFVALIGMVFFISSCKGQADETEPVYKRTDITFELENKSVVQCSVVVSIDAAIGSYNGSSTKSFTKEDTATSGAISFNAGEKKTVTLKDILLSATTNKAGCDYIHLIKIVASDGGAHFPSDYTSGWLQKGDLKTFDNAHFDIKITSAKFDIIKH
;
A
#
# COMPACT_ATOMS: atom_id res chain seq x y z
N MET A 1 -30.52 15.77 -41.41
CA MET A 1 -30.23 14.37 -41.77
C MET A 1 -28.94 13.91 -41.08
N LYS A 2 -28.93 12.70 -40.51
CA LYS A 2 -27.81 12.05 -39.81
C LYS A 2 -26.78 11.42 -40.77
N ARG A 3 -25.50 11.38 -40.36
CA ARG A 3 -24.43 10.33 -40.53
C ARG A 3 -23.15 10.87 -39.83
N LYS A 4 -22.65 10.33 -38.70
CA LYS A 4 -21.76 9.14 -38.49
C LYS A 4 -20.60 9.10 -39.51
N ASN A 5 -19.32 8.92 -39.21
CA ASN A 5 -18.62 8.40 -38.02
C ASN A 5 -17.09 8.56 -38.21
N VAL A 6 -16.37 8.66 -37.07
CA VAL A 6 -15.02 8.10 -36.77
C VAL A 6 -13.78 8.70 -37.46
N SER A 7 -12.80 9.13 -36.64
CA SER A 7 -11.38 8.82 -36.90
C SER A 7 -10.54 8.88 -35.61
N ILE A 8 -10.07 7.69 -35.21
CA ILE A 8 -8.79 7.33 -34.58
C ILE A 8 -8.11 8.41 -33.71
N ILE A 9 -8.21 8.23 -32.39
CA ILE A 9 -7.15 8.61 -31.45
C ILE A 9 -6.59 7.31 -30.91
N GLY A 10 -5.33 7.05 -31.24
CA GLY A 10 -4.62 5.82 -30.98
C GLY A 10 -4.64 5.46 -29.51
N ALA A 11 -5.28 4.33 -29.21
CA ALA A 11 -5.07 3.63 -27.96
C ALA A 11 -3.64 3.05 -27.98
N PHE A 12 -2.73 3.70 -27.28
CA PHE A 12 -1.51 3.05 -26.82
C PHE A 12 -1.92 1.91 -25.90
N VAL A 13 -1.92 0.70 -26.44
CA VAL A 13 -2.01 -0.53 -25.66
C VAL A 13 -0.68 -0.65 -24.92
N ALA A 14 -0.60 -0.04 -23.75
CA ALA A 14 0.41 -0.40 -22.76
C ALA A 14 0.08 -1.80 -22.28
N LEU A 15 0.58 -2.79 -23.01
CA LEU A 15 0.58 -4.19 -22.64
C LEU A 15 1.59 -4.32 -21.49
N ILE A 16 1.20 -3.85 -20.31
CA ILE A 16 1.92 -4.11 -19.07
C ILE A 16 1.70 -5.59 -18.82
N GLY A 17 2.69 -6.40 -19.22
CA GLY A 17 2.76 -7.81 -18.92
C GLY A 17 2.72 -8.01 -17.42
N MET A 18 1.52 -8.17 -16.87
CA MET A 18 1.31 -8.56 -15.49
C MET A 18 1.63 -10.05 -15.43
N VAL A 19 2.91 -10.38 -15.27
CA VAL A 19 3.36 -11.72 -14.90
C VAL A 19 2.82 -11.98 -13.49
N PHE A 20 1.69 -12.66 -13.41
CA PHE A 20 1.14 -13.13 -12.15
C PHE A 20 1.95 -14.33 -11.69
N PHE A 21 2.76 -14.15 -10.65
CA PHE A 21 3.34 -15.27 -9.92
C PHE A 21 2.23 -15.93 -9.08
N ILE A 22 1.60 -16.95 -9.66
CA ILE A 22 0.86 -17.95 -8.91
C ILE A 22 1.89 -18.90 -8.28
N SER A 23 2.10 -18.81 -6.98
CA SER A 23 2.72 -19.90 -6.24
C SER A 23 1.88 -20.21 -5.00
N SER A 24 1.19 -21.35 -5.10
CA SER A 24 0.54 -22.01 -3.98
C SER A 24 1.60 -22.43 -2.96
N CYS A 25 1.88 -21.59 -1.97
CA CYS A 25 2.63 -22.01 -0.79
C CYS A 25 1.73 -22.80 0.18
N LYS A 26 1.12 -23.91 -0.26
CA LYS A 26 0.58 -24.93 0.66
C LYS A 26 0.60 -26.32 0.01
N GLY A 27 1.50 -27.19 0.49
CA GLY A 27 1.17 -28.59 0.75
C GLY A 27 1.63 -29.63 -0.28
N GLN A 28 2.87 -29.56 -0.77
CA GLN A 28 3.50 -30.74 -1.38
C GLN A 28 4.38 -31.47 -0.36
N ALA A 29 4.33 -32.80 -0.36
CA ALA A 29 5.30 -33.61 0.39
C ALA A 29 6.74 -33.24 -0.05
N ASP A 30 7.67 -33.20 0.90
CA ASP A 30 9.09 -32.78 0.74
C ASP A 30 9.35 -31.28 0.50
N GLU A 31 8.39 -30.40 0.80
CA GLU A 31 8.63 -28.94 0.81
C GLU A 31 9.28 -28.49 2.13
N THR A 32 10.34 -27.69 2.06
CA THR A 32 11.01 -27.13 3.25
C THR A 32 10.14 -26.06 3.91
N GLU A 33 10.40 -25.77 5.19
CA GLU A 33 9.85 -24.58 5.83
C GLU A 33 10.17 -23.31 5.01
N PRO A 34 9.21 -22.37 4.86
CA PRO A 34 9.40 -21.16 4.08
C PRO A 34 10.38 -20.21 4.78
N VAL A 35 11.37 -19.74 4.01
CA VAL A 35 12.27 -18.67 4.43
C VAL A 35 11.65 -17.33 4.01
N TYR A 36 11.33 -16.50 5.00
CA TYR A 36 10.72 -15.19 4.77
C TYR A 36 11.77 -14.09 4.58
N LYS A 37 11.54 -13.24 3.59
CA LYS A 37 12.27 -11.98 3.42
C LYS A 37 11.43 -10.83 3.95
N ARG A 38 12.05 -9.98 4.77
CA ARG A 38 11.44 -8.78 5.34
C ARG A 38 12.24 -7.53 4.99
N THR A 39 11.63 -6.36 5.14
CA THR A 39 12.28 -5.06 4.96
C THR A 39 11.71 -4.04 5.92
N ASP A 40 12.42 -2.94 6.07
CA ASP A 40 11.91 -1.73 6.70
C ASP A 40 11.56 -0.71 5.61
N ILE A 41 10.58 0.15 5.89
CA ILE A 41 10.18 1.27 5.03
C ILE A 41 9.99 2.50 5.87
N THR A 42 10.48 3.62 5.35
CA THR A 42 10.39 4.90 6.02
C THR A 42 9.47 5.86 5.27
N PHE A 43 8.72 6.67 6.02
CA PHE A 43 7.80 7.69 5.52
C PHE A 43 8.16 9.03 6.14
N GLU A 44 8.17 10.10 5.35
CA GLU A 44 8.22 11.45 5.89
C GLU A 44 6.81 12.01 5.98
N LEU A 45 6.35 12.30 7.20
CA LEU A 45 5.03 12.88 7.45
C LEU A 45 5.19 14.29 8.00
N GLU A 46 4.46 15.23 7.44
CA GLU A 46 4.42 16.61 7.92
C GLU A 46 2.97 17.02 8.21
N ASN A 47 2.74 17.46 9.45
CA ASN A 47 1.46 18.02 9.83
C ASN A 47 1.39 19.49 9.42
N LYS A 48 0.91 19.75 8.20
CA LYS A 48 0.57 21.09 7.71
C LYS A 48 -0.85 21.52 8.09
N SER A 49 -1.53 20.75 8.94
CA SER A 49 -2.76 21.22 9.56
C SER A 49 -2.42 22.18 10.69
N VAL A 50 -3.27 23.18 10.91
CA VAL A 50 -3.11 24.17 11.98
C VAL A 50 -3.51 23.62 13.36
N VAL A 51 -3.78 22.31 13.46
CA VAL A 51 -4.19 21.62 14.69
C VAL A 51 -3.27 20.42 14.95
N GLN A 52 -3.26 19.95 16.18
CA GLN A 52 -2.58 18.69 16.52
C GLN A 52 -3.35 17.51 15.92
N CYS A 53 -2.65 16.50 15.42
CA CYS A 53 -3.27 15.26 14.94
C CYS A 53 -2.53 14.01 15.42
N SER A 54 -3.21 12.88 15.41
CA SER A 54 -2.71 11.54 15.63
C SER A 54 -2.75 10.78 14.30
N VAL A 55 -1.64 10.16 13.95
CA VAL A 55 -1.45 9.45 12.69
C VAL A 55 -1.06 8.01 12.94
N VAL A 56 -1.68 7.09 12.20
CA VAL A 56 -1.31 5.68 12.15
C VAL A 56 -0.92 5.33 10.73
N VAL A 57 0.26 4.76 10.55
CA VAL A 57 0.71 4.18 9.29
C VAL A 57 0.66 2.66 9.41
N SER A 58 0.17 1.98 8.37
CA SER A 58 0.19 0.52 8.29
C SER A 58 0.47 0.05 6.87
N ILE A 59 1.10 -1.11 6.77
CA ILE A 59 1.31 -1.82 5.52
C ILE A 59 0.77 -3.24 5.71
N ASP A 60 -0.30 -3.55 4.99
CA ASP A 60 -0.81 -4.92 4.89
C ASP A 60 -0.02 -5.66 3.81
N ALA A 61 0.46 -6.87 4.12
CA ALA A 61 1.02 -7.80 3.15
C ALA A 61 0.01 -8.92 2.87
N ALA A 62 -0.25 -9.19 1.59
CA ALA A 62 -1.20 -10.20 1.16
C ALA A 62 -0.68 -11.04 0.00
N ILE A 63 -1.22 -12.24 -0.12
CA ILE A 63 -1.02 -13.09 -1.31
C ILE A 63 -2.29 -12.99 -2.16
N GLY A 64 -2.10 -12.71 -3.45
CA GLY A 64 -3.18 -12.78 -4.43
C GLY A 64 -3.43 -14.21 -4.87
N SER A 65 -4.62 -14.71 -4.64
CA SER A 65 -5.11 -15.95 -5.25
C SER A 65 -6.09 -15.63 -6.37
N TYR A 66 -5.89 -16.26 -7.52
CA TYR A 66 -6.86 -16.26 -8.61
C TYR A 66 -7.72 -17.51 -8.48
N ASN A 67 -8.94 -17.37 -7.95
CA ASN A 67 -9.86 -18.48 -7.72
C ASN A 67 -10.70 -18.84 -8.97
N GLY A 68 -10.22 -18.56 -10.19
CA GLY A 68 -10.95 -18.86 -11.42
C GLY A 68 -12.12 -17.92 -11.75
N SER A 69 -12.40 -16.93 -10.90
CA SER A 69 -13.35 -15.84 -11.12
C SER A 69 -12.57 -14.54 -11.42
N SER A 70 -13.17 -13.61 -12.17
CA SER A 70 -12.60 -12.27 -12.43
C SER A 70 -12.31 -11.46 -11.16
N THR A 71 -12.72 -11.94 -9.99
CA THR A 71 -12.37 -11.41 -8.67
C THR A 71 -11.03 -11.96 -8.17
N LYS A 72 -10.01 -11.10 -8.10
CA LYS A 72 -8.78 -11.37 -7.34
C LYS A 72 -9.14 -11.40 -5.85
N SER A 73 -8.89 -12.51 -5.16
CA SER A 73 -9.00 -12.58 -3.70
C SER A 73 -7.61 -12.39 -3.09
N PHE A 74 -7.52 -11.54 -2.09
CA PHE A 74 -6.29 -11.30 -1.34
C PHE A 74 -6.43 -11.89 0.04
N THR A 75 -5.56 -12.84 0.37
CA THR A 75 -5.46 -13.35 1.75
C THR A 75 -4.39 -12.52 2.44
N LYS A 76 -4.81 -11.74 3.43
CA LYS A 76 -3.91 -10.96 4.28
C LYS A 76 -3.14 -11.92 5.17
N GLU A 77 -1.83 -11.77 5.17
CA GLU A 77 -0.90 -12.69 5.84
C GLU A 77 -0.15 -11.96 6.96
N ASP A 78 0.14 -10.68 6.79
CA ASP A 78 0.85 -9.88 7.80
C ASP A 78 0.46 -8.40 7.76
N THR A 79 0.72 -7.70 8.86
CA THR A 79 0.61 -6.24 8.97
C THR A 79 1.73 -5.67 9.80
N ALA A 80 2.46 -4.73 9.22
CA ALA A 80 3.29 -3.80 9.97
C ALA A 80 2.47 -2.54 10.30
N THR A 81 2.60 -2.00 11.51
CA THR A 81 1.99 -0.72 11.90
C THR A 81 2.94 0.10 12.75
N SER A 82 2.87 1.43 12.60
CA SER A 82 3.62 2.37 13.43
C SER A 82 3.05 2.54 14.85
N GLY A 83 1.82 2.08 15.09
CA GLY A 83 1.02 2.59 16.21
C GLY A 83 0.62 4.06 15.99
N ALA A 84 -0.07 4.64 16.98
CA ALA A 84 -0.50 6.03 16.95
C ALA A 84 0.66 6.98 17.26
N ILE A 85 0.90 7.95 16.38
CA ILE A 85 1.94 8.96 16.49
C ILE A 85 1.29 10.33 16.54
N SER A 86 1.54 11.08 17.60
CA SER A 86 1.06 12.46 17.72
C SER A 86 1.95 13.41 16.93
N PHE A 87 1.34 14.38 16.24
CA PHE A 87 1.98 15.46 15.51
C PHE A 87 1.41 16.81 15.95
N ASN A 88 2.26 17.69 16.45
CA ASN A 88 1.91 19.10 16.67
C ASN A 88 1.73 19.82 15.32
N ALA A 89 1.05 20.96 15.30
CA ALA A 89 0.90 21.77 14.10
C ALA A 89 2.29 22.22 13.58
N GLY A 90 2.54 22.01 12.28
CA GLY A 90 3.82 22.26 11.62
C GLY A 90 4.92 21.22 11.88
N GLU A 91 4.64 20.16 12.64
CA GLU A 91 5.65 19.16 12.98
C GLU A 91 5.90 18.20 11.81
N LYS A 92 7.19 17.93 11.53
CA LYS A 92 7.63 16.89 10.59
C LYS A 92 8.28 15.74 11.34
N LYS A 93 7.91 14.50 11.02
CA LYS A 93 8.54 13.28 11.55
C LYS A 93 8.81 12.27 10.46
N THR A 94 9.85 11.50 10.71
CA THR A 94 10.16 10.29 9.96
C THR A 94 9.56 9.10 10.71
N VAL A 95 8.71 8.33 10.03
CA VAL A 95 8.06 7.13 10.56
C VAL A 95 8.62 5.92 9.86
N THR A 96 9.23 5.01 10.61
CA THR A 96 9.76 3.75 10.06
C THR A 96 8.89 2.59 10.49
N LEU A 97 8.37 1.85 9.51
CA LEU A 97 7.74 0.55 9.72
C LEU A 97 8.78 -0.53 9.49
N LYS A 98 8.90 -1.42 10.47
CA LYS A 98 9.88 -2.51 10.46
C LYS A 98 9.25 -3.83 10.08
N ASP A 99 10.10 -4.76 9.67
CA ASP A 99 9.75 -6.18 9.50
C ASP A 99 8.62 -6.43 8.50
N ILE A 100 8.46 -5.58 7.48
CA ILE A 100 7.43 -5.72 6.45
C ILE A 100 7.71 -6.96 5.61
N LEU A 101 6.76 -7.89 5.57
CA LEU A 101 6.86 -9.13 4.83
C LEU A 101 6.87 -8.89 3.30
N LEU A 102 7.96 -9.29 2.63
CA LEU A 102 8.14 -9.06 1.19
C LEU A 102 7.91 -10.31 0.34
N SER A 103 8.47 -11.43 0.74
CA SER A 103 8.41 -12.68 -0.01
C SER A 103 8.67 -13.88 0.89
N ALA A 104 8.20 -15.05 0.48
CA ALA A 104 8.54 -16.32 1.10
C ALA A 104 9.08 -17.28 0.03
N THR A 105 10.11 -18.05 0.39
CA THR A 105 10.73 -19.01 -0.54
C THR A 105 10.93 -20.35 0.15
N THR A 106 10.55 -21.43 -0.50
CA THR A 106 10.86 -22.81 -0.15
C THR A 106 11.88 -23.38 -1.13
N ASN A 107 12.33 -24.61 -0.92
CA ASN A 107 13.16 -25.34 -1.89
C ASN A 107 12.45 -25.60 -3.25
N LYS A 108 11.14 -25.41 -3.35
CA LYS A 108 10.34 -25.73 -4.53
C LYS A 108 9.64 -24.52 -5.16
N ALA A 109 9.33 -23.49 -4.37
CA ALA A 109 8.54 -22.35 -4.84
C ALA A 109 8.96 -21.04 -4.15
N GLY A 110 8.60 -19.91 -4.76
CA GLY A 110 8.71 -18.59 -4.14
C GLY A 110 7.48 -17.75 -4.43
N CYS A 111 7.02 -16.98 -3.44
CA CYS A 111 5.91 -16.05 -3.57
C CYS A 111 6.35 -14.64 -3.18
N ASP A 112 5.96 -13.66 -3.99
CA ASP A 112 6.05 -12.25 -3.62
C ASP A 112 4.70 -11.79 -3.06
N TYR A 113 4.75 -11.08 -1.95
CA TYR A 113 3.56 -10.46 -1.38
C TYR A 113 3.25 -9.17 -2.14
N ILE A 114 1.97 -8.85 -2.20
CA ILE A 114 1.51 -7.51 -2.57
C ILE A 114 1.20 -6.72 -1.31
N HIS A 115 1.27 -5.39 -1.42
CA HIS A 115 1.25 -4.50 -0.27
C HIS A 115 0.16 -3.44 -0.40
N LEU A 116 -0.48 -3.10 0.70
CA LEU A 116 -1.41 -1.99 0.77
C LEU A 116 -0.96 -1.05 1.88
N ILE A 117 -0.55 0.17 1.50
CA ILE A 117 -0.15 1.20 2.44
C ILE A 117 -1.38 2.01 2.83
N LYS A 118 -1.59 2.19 4.13
CA LYS A 118 -2.64 3.03 4.71
C LYS A 118 -2.03 4.01 5.70
N ILE A 119 -2.35 5.29 5.53
CA ILE A 119 -2.02 6.35 6.48
C ILE A 119 -3.35 6.96 6.92
N VAL A 120 -3.63 6.96 8.21
CA VAL A 120 -4.89 7.50 8.77
C VAL A 120 -4.55 8.62 9.74
N ALA A 121 -5.15 9.79 9.54
CA ALA A 121 -4.99 10.96 10.42
C ALA A 121 -6.33 11.33 11.07
N SER A 122 -6.27 11.70 12.35
CA SER A 122 -7.43 12.17 13.14
C SER A 122 -6.96 13.03 14.31
N ASP A 123 -7.80 13.91 14.83
CA ASP A 123 -7.48 14.72 16.04
C ASP A 123 -8.41 14.41 17.22
N GLY A 124 -9.35 13.47 17.06
CA GLY A 124 -10.38 13.17 18.04
C GLY A 124 -11.39 14.30 18.26
N GLY A 125 -11.35 15.35 17.43
CA GLY A 125 -12.20 16.53 17.53
C GLY A 125 -13.36 16.53 16.53
N ALA A 126 -13.79 17.72 16.13
CA ALA A 126 -14.86 17.90 15.14
C ALA A 126 -14.40 17.63 13.70
N HIS A 127 -13.09 17.50 13.45
CA HIS A 127 -12.57 17.19 12.13
C HIS A 127 -12.72 15.70 11.85
N PHE A 128 -13.25 15.38 10.67
CA PHE A 128 -13.41 13.99 10.27
C PHE A 128 -12.04 13.34 10.01
N PRO A 129 -11.80 12.13 10.54
CA PRO A 129 -10.64 11.33 10.18
C PRO A 129 -10.55 11.14 8.67
N SER A 130 -9.33 11.01 8.16
CA SER A 130 -9.11 10.81 6.73
C SER A 130 -7.94 9.87 6.50
N ASP A 131 -7.96 9.20 5.35
CA ASP A 131 -6.97 8.20 5.00
C ASP A 131 -6.36 8.43 3.61
N TYR A 132 -5.11 8.02 3.47
CA TYR A 132 -4.45 7.75 2.20
C TYR A 132 -4.30 6.25 2.04
N THR A 133 -4.71 5.72 0.89
CA THR A 133 -4.54 4.31 0.52
C THR A 133 -3.86 4.20 -0.85
N SER A 134 -2.73 3.49 -0.94
CA SER A 134 -1.90 3.41 -2.17
C SER A 134 -2.47 2.53 -3.30
N GLY A 135 -3.56 1.80 -3.06
CA GLY A 135 -3.89 0.61 -3.84
C GLY A 135 -2.90 -0.54 -3.59
N TRP A 136 -3.18 -1.71 -4.17
CA TRP A 136 -2.33 -2.90 -4.04
C TRP A 136 -1.08 -2.76 -4.91
N LEU A 137 0.07 -2.72 -4.27
CA LEU A 137 1.40 -2.55 -4.84
C LEU A 137 2.10 -3.90 -4.98
N GLN A 138 2.86 -4.11 -6.07
CA GLN A 138 3.77 -5.25 -6.11
C GLN A 138 5.02 -4.95 -5.26
N LYS A 139 5.74 -6.00 -4.84
CA LYS A 139 7.01 -5.88 -4.10
C LYS A 139 7.99 -4.87 -4.71
N GLY A 140 8.06 -4.79 -6.05
CA GLY A 140 8.92 -3.85 -6.76
C GLY A 140 8.45 -2.38 -6.68
N ASP A 141 7.15 -2.14 -6.52
CA ASP A 141 6.55 -0.80 -6.44
C ASP A 141 6.64 -0.23 -5.05
N LEU A 142 6.69 -1.10 -4.03
CA LEU A 142 6.76 -0.71 -2.63
C LEU A 142 7.96 0.20 -2.33
N LYS A 143 9.09 0.00 -3.01
CA LYS A 143 10.29 0.86 -2.88
C LYS A 143 10.05 2.32 -3.24
N THR A 144 9.02 2.63 -4.05
CA THR A 144 8.66 4.01 -4.42
C THR A 144 8.07 4.81 -3.27
N PHE A 145 7.75 4.12 -2.17
CA PHE A 145 7.23 4.71 -0.94
C PHE A 145 8.30 4.84 0.13
N ASP A 146 9.50 4.29 -0.07
CA ASP A 146 10.59 4.49 0.87
C ASP A 146 11.08 5.93 0.81
N ASN A 147 11.04 6.60 1.96
CA ASN A 147 11.26 8.04 2.15
C ASN A 147 10.27 8.93 1.38
N ALA A 148 9.10 8.40 0.99
CA ALA A 148 8.06 9.23 0.37
C ALA A 148 7.51 10.25 1.38
N HIS A 149 7.24 11.45 0.87
CA HIS A 149 6.75 12.56 1.68
C HIS A 149 5.23 12.70 1.59
N PHE A 150 4.60 12.90 2.75
CA PHE A 150 3.16 13.11 2.86
C PHE A 150 2.84 14.36 3.69
N ASP A 151 2.02 15.22 3.11
CA ASP A 151 1.41 16.35 3.78
C ASP A 151 0.09 15.94 4.41
N ILE A 152 -0.12 16.27 5.69
CA ILE A 152 -1.42 16.19 6.36
C ILE A 152 -1.97 17.61 6.46
N LYS A 153 -3.09 17.88 5.80
CA LYS A 153 -3.75 19.20 5.77
C LYS A 153 -5.16 19.09 6.31
N ILE A 154 -5.78 20.22 6.62
CA ILE A 154 -7.22 20.30 6.89
C ILE A 154 -7.88 21.15 5.83
N THR A 155 -8.98 20.66 5.27
CA THR A 155 -9.87 21.42 4.39
C THR A 155 -11.26 21.50 5.00
N SER A 156 -11.60 22.67 5.56
CA SER A 156 -12.91 23.08 6.15
C SER A 156 -13.50 22.20 7.27
N ALA A 157 -13.50 20.87 7.15
CA ALA A 157 -14.05 19.93 8.12
C ALA A 157 -13.35 18.56 8.14
N LYS A 158 -12.38 18.29 7.26
CA LYS A 158 -11.71 16.98 7.16
C LYS A 158 -10.20 17.12 7.04
N PHE A 159 -9.49 16.07 7.43
CA PHE A 159 -8.09 15.93 7.05
C PHE A 159 -7.96 15.59 5.55
N ASP A 160 -6.82 15.92 4.97
CA ASP A 160 -6.40 15.45 3.65
C ASP A 160 -4.96 15.00 3.77
N ILE A 161 -4.66 13.80 3.25
CA ILE A 161 -3.31 13.21 3.28
C ILE A 161 -2.83 13.11 1.84
N ILE A 162 -1.77 13.86 1.51
CA ILE A 162 -1.32 14.05 0.13
C ILE A 162 0.09 13.51 -0.01
N LYS A 163 0.27 12.52 -0.88
CA LYS A 163 1.60 12.03 -1.29
C LYS A 163 2.24 12.99 -2.30
N HIS A 164 3.52 13.27 -2.12
CA HIS A 164 4.36 13.99 -3.07
C HIS A 164 5.29 13.07 -3.88
#